data_AF-A0A848MA14-F1
#
_entry.id   AF-A0A848MA14-F1
#
_cell.length_a   1.000
_cell.length_b   1.000
_cell.length_c   1.000
_cell.angle_alpha   90.00
_cell.angle_beta   90.00
_cell.angle_gamma   90.00
#
_symmetry.space_group_name_H-M   'P 1'
#
loop_
_entity.id
_entity.type
_entity.pdbx_description
1 polymer ?
#
loop_
_entity_poly.entity_id
_entity_poly.type
_entity_poly.pdbx_seq_one_letter_code
_entity_poly.pdbx_strand_id
1 'polypeptide(L)'
;MRTFAGQGWASLKDQFYVIILLFIYRLLWGYCLYRLVKSVVIPLLMRFPDPAPSELSRLLYFFEGEMALEGGGILNHYVWVLLGLLVLRMMLTPLIRAGIYYNLHREAEGERGLFWFQGMRRFWKPVTLFYLLELILLLAPAGWLLPKMLQPLMLAVRDPAALLEPALWLAAWVFYAWLIRLILLYMQFSRTSGNGILQAVLLCLRHFGKAMSLSLLIGGSGALMLLLLSGLSLWWAGLAGLILHQASYFVQSLFQLWGITSQYQVWKAGSRQH
;
A
#
# COMPACT_ATOMS: atom_id res chain seq x y z
N MET A 1 19.62 -7.78 15.27
CA MET A 1 18.87 -6.96 14.29
C MET A 1 19.55 -6.96 12.92
N ARG A 2 20.85 -6.59 12.84
CA ARG A 2 21.64 -6.67 11.59
C ARG A 2 21.61 -8.06 10.93
N THR A 3 21.62 -9.12 11.73
CA THR A 3 21.51 -10.51 11.27
C THR A 3 20.18 -10.82 10.57
N PHE A 4 19.03 -10.43 11.14
CA PHE A 4 17.71 -10.67 10.51
C PHE A 4 17.47 -9.79 9.27
N ALA A 5 17.97 -8.55 9.28
CA ALA A 5 17.93 -7.68 8.10
C ALA A 5 18.79 -8.25 6.96
N GLY A 6 20.00 -8.73 7.27
CA GLY A 6 20.90 -9.37 6.30
C GLY A 6 20.38 -10.71 5.77
N GLN A 7 19.79 -11.54 6.62
CA GLN A 7 19.15 -12.80 6.19
C GLN A 7 17.93 -12.54 5.30
N GLY A 8 17.10 -11.56 5.65
CA GLY A 8 15.98 -11.14 4.80
C GLY A 8 16.44 -10.60 3.44
N TRP A 9 17.59 -9.91 3.41
CA TRP A 9 18.21 -9.44 2.17
C TRP A 9 18.74 -10.59 1.29
N ALA A 10 19.36 -11.61 1.89
CA ALA A 10 19.81 -12.79 1.17
C ALA A 10 18.62 -13.54 0.53
N SER A 11 17.55 -13.79 1.29
CA SER A 11 16.32 -14.38 0.74
C SER A 11 15.67 -13.54 -0.35
N LEU A 12 15.73 -12.21 -0.22
CA LEU A 12 15.22 -11.31 -1.25
C LEU A 12 15.95 -11.47 -2.59
N LYS A 13 17.28 -11.69 -2.57
CA LYS A 13 18.06 -11.92 -3.79
C LYS A 13 17.66 -13.22 -4.48
N ASP A 14 17.43 -14.27 -3.70
CA ASP A 14 17.00 -15.57 -4.22
C ASP A 14 15.58 -15.49 -4.85
N GLN A 15 14.78 -14.50 -4.45
CA GLN A 15 13.44 -14.25 -4.97
C GLN A 15 13.34 -13.00 -5.89
N PHE A 16 14.42 -12.62 -6.57
CA PHE A 16 14.43 -11.41 -7.40
C PHE A 16 13.32 -11.39 -8.47
N TYR A 17 12.94 -12.56 -8.99
CA TYR A 17 11.83 -12.69 -9.95
C TYR A 17 10.49 -12.18 -9.39
N VAL A 18 10.25 -12.33 -8.08
CA VAL A 18 9.05 -11.83 -7.40
C VAL A 18 9.03 -10.30 -7.38
N ILE A 19 10.20 -9.66 -7.22
CA ILE A 19 10.34 -8.21 -7.26
C ILE A 19 9.98 -7.69 -8.65
N ILE A 20 10.47 -8.33 -9.71
CA ILE A 20 10.15 -7.97 -11.10
C ILE A 20 8.65 -8.06 -11.33
N LEU A 21 8.00 -9.12 -10.85
CA LEU A 21 6.57 -9.32 -11.02
C LEU A 21 5.73 -8.28 -10.23
N LEU A 22 6.14 -7.98 -8.99
CA LEU A 22 5.54 -6.91 -8.19
C LEU A 22 5.71 -5.54 -8.84
N PHE A 23 6.87 -5.29 -9.45
CA PHE A 23 7.14 -4.08 -10.19
C PHE A 23 6.22 -3.95 -11.41
N ILE A 24 6.10 -4.99 -12.24
CA ILE A 24 5.18 -5.01 -13.38
C ILE A 24 3.74 -4.79 -12.92
N TYR A 25 3.31 -5.47 -11.86
CA TYR A 25 1.99 -5.30 -11.27
C TYR A 25 1.72 -3.85 -10.85
N ARG A 26 2.67 -3.22 -10.15
CA ARG A 26 2.55 -1.82 -9.71
C ARG A 26 2.57 -0.85 -10.88
N LEU A 27 3.43 -1.10 -11.88
CA LEU A 27 3.54 -0.27 -13.07
C LEU A 27 2.26 -0.31 -13.90
N LEU A 28 1.66 -1.50 -14.06
CA LEU A 28 0.35 -1.66 -14.74
C LEU A 28 -0.74 -0.86 -14.01
N TRP A 29 -0.76 -0.91 -12.68
CA TRP A 29 -1.70 -0.14 -11.87
C TRP A 29 -1.48 1.37 -11.97
N GLY A 30 -0.22 1.81 -11.84
CA GLY A 30 0.15 3.21 -11.98
C GLY A 30 -0.23 3.77 -13.35
N TYR A 31 0.03 3.01 -14.41
CA TYR A 31 -0.37 3.37 -15.77
C TYR A 31 -1.89 3.43 -15.94
N CYS A 32 -2.63 2.44 -15.45
CA CYS A 32 -4.09 2.40 -15.56
C CYS A 32 -4.73 3.60 -14.85
N LEU A 33 -4.31 3.90 -13.61
CA LEU A 33 -4.76 5.07 -12.85
C LEU A 33 -4.36 6.37 -13.53
N TYR A 34 -3.11 6.49 -14.00
CA TYR A 34 -2.65 7.66 -14.74
C TYR A 34 -3.52 7.91 -15.97
N ARG A 35 -3.82 6.87 -16.77
CA ARG A 35 -4.65 7.01 -17.97
C ARG A 35 -6.08 7.43 -17.64
N LEU A 36 -6.66 6.92 -16.56
CA LEU A 36 -7.98 7.35 -16.09
C LEU A 36 -7.99 8.81 -15.64
N VAL A 37 -7.06 9.19 -14.76
CA VAL A 37 -6.90 10.57 -14.31
C VAL A 37 -6.67 11.48 -15.51
N LYS A 38 -5.81 11.10 -16.45
CA LYS A 38 -5.56 11.85 -17.68
C LYS A 38 -6.84 12.03 -18.50
N SER A 39 -7.66 11.00 -18.63
CA SER A 39 -8.90 11.04 -19.42
C SER A 39 -10.01 11.87 -18.80
N VAL A 40 -10.00 12.05 -17.48
CA VAL A 40 -11.03 12.81 -16.75
C VAL A 40 -10.54 14.23 -16.45
N VAL A 41 -9.39 14.34 -15.79
CA VAL A 41 -8.90 15.57 -15.19
C VAL A 41 -8.33 16.53 -16.24
N ILE A 42 -7.61 16.04 -17.25
CA ILE A 42 -7.02 16.94 -18.25
C ILE A 42 -8.10 17.65 -19.08
N PRO A 43 -9.12 16.97 -19.64
CA PRO A 43 -10.20 17.67 -20.34
C PRO A 43 -10.92 18.69 -19.45
N LEU A 44 -11.14 18.34 -18.17
CA LEU A 44 -11.77 19.23 -17.20
C LEU A 44 -10.93 20.50 -16.94
N LEU A 45 -9.63 20.35 -16.75
CA LEU A 45 -8.69 21.45 -16.53
C LEU A 45 -8.48 22.30 -17.79
N MET A 46 -8.43 21.69 -18.97
CA MET A 46 -8.29 22.42 -20.24
C MET A 46 -9.57 23.18 -20.62
N ARG A 47 -10.72 22.78 -20.08
CA ARG A 47 -12.01 23.48 -20.28
C ARG A 47 -12.08 24.81 -19.53
N PHE A 48 -11.41 24.91 -18.39
CA PHE A 48 -11.31 26.13 -17.57
C PHE A 48 -9.84 26.42 -17.22
N PRO A 49 -9.05 26.96 -18.16
CA PRO A 49 -7.62 27.19 -17.96
C PRO A 49 -7.35 28.27 -16.90
N ASP A 50 -6.21 28.14 -16.21
CA ASP A 50 -5.70 29.11 -15.23
C ASP A 50 -4.50 29.89 -15.83
N PRO A 51 -4.45 31.24 -15.80
CA PRO A 51 -5.39 32.17 -15.16
C PRO A 51 -6.78 32.15 -15.79
N ALA A 52 -7.81 32.03 -14.96
CA ALA A 52 -9.19 32.11 -15.41
C ALA A 52 -9.42 33.46 -16.12
N PRO A 53 -10.02 33.48 -17.33
CA PRO A 53 -10.23 34.72 -18.07
C PRO A 53 -11.20 35.68 -17.36
N SER A 54 -12.02 35.20 -16.42
CA SER A 54 -12.90 36.01 -15.57
C SER A 54 -13.32 35.26 -14.29
N GLU A 55 -13.67 35.99 -13.21
CA GLU A 55 -14.30 35.42 -12.00
C GLU A 55 -15.59 34.64 -12.31
N LEU A 56 -16.30 35.03 -13.37
CA LEU A 56 -17.50 34.35 -13.86
C LEU A 56 -17.18 32.94 -14.37
N SER A 57 -16.01 32.75 -15.00
CA SER A 57 -15.53 31.44 -15.47
C SER A 57 -15.26 30.48 -14.30
N ARG A 58 -14.80 31.02 -13.17
CA ARG A 58 -14.58 30.25 -11.93
C ARG A 58 -15.90 29.82 -11.30
N LEU A 59 -16.91 30.69 -11.28
CA LEU A 59 -18.25 30.33 -10.79
C LEU A 59 -18.93 29.30 -11.71
N LEU A 60 -18.81 29.46 -13.02
CA LEU A 60 -19.32 28.50 -14.01
C LEU A 60 -18.70 27.11 -13.83
N TYR A 61 -17.41 27.02 -13.51
CA TYR A 61 -16.76 25.74 -13.19
C TYR A 61 -17.41 25.03 -12.00
N PHE A 62 -17.71 25.75 -10.91
CA PHE A 62 -18.36 25.15 -9.73
C PHE A 62 -19.80 24.72 -10.01
N PHE A 63 -20.59 25.58 -10.68
CA PHE A 63 -21.98 25.24 -11.04
C PHE A 63 -22.06 24.08 -12.04
N GLU A 64 -21.18 24.05 -13.04
CA GLU A 64 -21.11 22.93 -13.96
C GLU A 64 -20.63 21.65 -13.28
N GLY A 65 -19.74 21.77 -12.28
CA GLY A 65 -19.34 20.66 -11.42
C GLY A 65 -20.52 20.06 -10.65
N GLU A 66 -21.31 20.89 -9.98
CA GLU A 66 -22.53 20.44 -9.27
C GLU A 66 -23.56 19.81 -10.23
N MET A 67 -23.85 20.48 -11.35
CA MET A 67 -24.79 19.93 -12.35
C MET A 67 -24.28 18.63 -12.98
N ALA A 68 -22.97 18.46 -13.17
CA ALA A 68 -22.39 17.21 -13.67
C ALA A 68 -22.41 16.07 -12.64
N LEU A 69 -22.33 16.39 -11.35
CA LEU A 69 -22.51 15.44 -10.25
C LEU A 69 -23.96 14.96 -10.15
N GLU A 70 -24.93 15.85 -10.35
CA GLU A 70 -26.36 15.54 -10.32
C GLU A 70 -26.88 14.89 -11.61
N GLY A 71 -26.35 15.30 -12.78
CA GLY A 71 -26.78 14.88 -14.11
C GLY A 71 -26.38 13.46 -14.54
N GLY A 72 -25.65 12.72 -13.70
CA GLY A 72 -25.59 11.25 -13.70
C GLY A 72 -24.88 10.51 -14.85
N GLY A 73 -24.63 11.12 -16.01
CA GLY A 73 -24.12 10.37 -17.18
C GLY A 73 -22.62 10.06 -17.15
N ILE A 74 -21.78 11.10 -17.09
CA ILE A 74 -20.33 11.00 -17.23
C ILE A 74 -19.70 10.43 -15.95
N LEU A 75 -20.15 10.91 -14.79
CA LEU A 75 -19.61 10.50 -13.49
C LEU A 75 -19.84 9.01 -13.22
N ASN A 76 -21.00 8.48 -13.62
CA ASN A 76 -21.37 7.09 -13.40
C ASN A 76 -20.42 6.12 -14.13
N HIS A 77 -20.05 6.39 -15.38
CA HIS A 77 -19.11 5.53 -16.12
C HIS A 77 -17.74 5.44 -15.43
N TYR A 78 -17.15 6.57 -15.03
CA TYR A 78 -15.84 6.58 -14.36
C TYR A 78 -15.89 5.95 -12.97
N VAL A 79 -16.99 6.12 -12.23
CA VAL A 79 -17.21 5.44 -10.96
C VAL A 79 -17.24 3.92 -11.15
N TRP A 80 -17.94 3.42 -12.17
CA TRP A 80 -17.94 1.98 -12.49
C TRP A 80 -16.57 1.46 -12.90
N VAL A 81 -15.80 2.22 -13.68
CA VAL A 81 -14.43 1.83 -14.05
C VAL A 81 -13.53 1.80 -12.81
N LEU A 82 -13.58 2.82 -11.94
CA LEU A 82 -12.84 2.83 -10.68
C LEU A 82 -13.25 1.68 -9.76
N LEU A 83 -14.54 1.37 -9.69
CA LEU A 83 -15.06 0.23 -8.93
C LEU A 83 -14.58 -1.10 -9.50
N GLY A 84 -14.60 -1.28 -10.82
CA GLY A 84 -14.08 -2.47 -11.49
C GLY A 84 -12.58 -2.65 -11.24
N LEU A 85 -11.80 -1.57 -11.30
CA LEU A 85 -10.38 -1.60 -10.94
C LEU A 85 -10.16 -1.93 -9.46
N LEU A 86 -11.00 -1.41 -8.56
CA LEU A 86 -10.93 -1.70 -7.15
C LEU A 86 -11.22 -3.18 -6.87
N VAL A 87 -12.25 -3.75 -7.50
CA VAL A 87 -12.58 -5.18 -7.39
C VAL A 87 -11.43 -6.04 -7.94
N LEU A 88 -10.90 -5.70 -9.11
CA LEU A 88 -9.74 -6.41 -9.68
C LEU A 88 -8.54 -6.38 -8.73
N ARG A 89 -8.27 -5.21 -8.12
CA ARG A 89 -7.19 -5.06 -7.14
C ARG A 89 -7.45 -5.88 -5.88
N MET A 90 -8.69 -5.94 -5.40
CA MET A 90 -9.10 -6.75 -4.25
C MET A 90 -8.93 -8.24 -4.51
N MET A 91 -9.06 -8.70 -5.76
CA MET A 91 -8.81 -10.10 -6.12
C MET A 91 -7.31 -10.39 -6.28
N LEU A 92 -6.58 -9.55 -7.01
CA LEU A 92 -5.16 -9.78 -7.33
C LEU A 92 -4.23 -9.62 -6.12
N THR A 93 -4.46 -8.62 -5.27
CA THR A 93 -3.57 -8.33 -4.13
C THR A 93 -3.41 -9.54 -3.17
N PRO A 94 -4.48 -10.19 -2.68
CA PRO A 94 -4.35 -11.34 -1.81
C PRO A 94 -3.77 -12.57 -2.52
N LEU A 95 -4.05 -12.76 -3.83
CA LEU A 95 -3.41 -13.80 -4.63
C LEU A 95 -1.89 -13.64 -4.64
N ILE A 96 -1.40 -12.43 -4.93
CA ILE A 96 0.04 -12.11 -4.94
C ILE A 96 0.66 -12.37 -3.57
N ARG A 97 0.00 -11.93 -2.49
CA ARG A 97 0.48 -12.16 -1.11
C ARG A 97 0.56 -13.66 -0.78
N ALA A 98 -0.44 -14.45 -1.17
CA ALA A 98 -0.44 -15.90 -0.96
C ALA A 98 0.75 -16.58 -1.65
N GLY A 99 1.05 -16.18 -2.90
CA GLY A 99 2.22 -16.66 -3.63
C GLY A 99 3.54 -16.32 -2.92
N ILE A 100 3.68 -15.09 -2.42
CA ILE A 100 4.87 -14.65 -1.67
C ILE A 100 5.07 -15.49 -0.41
N TYR A 101 4.05 -15.65 0.42
CA TYR A 101 4.17 -16.37 1.68
C TYR A 101 4.53 -17.85 1.48
N TYR A 102 3.92 -18.50 0.50
CA TYR A 102 4.24 -19.90 0.20
C TYR A 102 5.67 -20.07 -0.30
N ASN A 103 6.13 -19.19 -1.19
CA ASN A 103 7.49 -19.21 -1.70
C ASN A 103 8.53 -19.03 -0.58
N LEU A 104 8.25 -18.13 0.38
CA LEU A 104 9.06 -17.93 1.59
C LEU A 104 9.20 -19.18 2.46
N HIS A 105 8.13 -19.99 2.59
CA HIS A 105 8.20 -21.24 3.36
C HIS A 105 9.03 -22.30 2.64
N ARG A 106 8.85 -22.44 1.33
CA ARG A 106 9.59 -23.40 0.50
C ARG A 106 11.08 -23.07 0.40
N GLU A 107 11.42 -21.80 0.23
CA GLU A 107 12.82 -21.35 0.27
C GLU A 107 13.45 -21.61 1.64
N ALA A 108 12.68 -21.42 2.73
CA ALA A 108 13.14 -21.68 4.08
C ALA A 108 13.37 -23.17 4.39
N GLU A 109 12.80 -24.07 3.59
CA GLU A 109 13.04 -25.53 3.56
C GLU A 109 14.21 -25.90 2.63
N GLY A 110 14.77 -24.95 1.88
CA GLY A 110 15.90 -25.14 0.97
C GLY A 110 15.50 -25.41 -0.49
N GLU A 111 14.21 -25.39 -0.80
CA GLU A 111 13.71 -25.63 -2.16
C GLU A 111 13.75 -24.34 -2.99
N ARG A 112 14.42 -24.39 -4.14
CA ARG A 112 14.46 -23.30 -5.12
C ARG A 112 13.54 -23.61 -6.29
N GLY A 113 12.58 -22.73 -6.57
CA GLY A 113 11.64 -22.93 -7.68
C GLY A 113 10.58 -21.84 -7.81
N LEU A 114 9.80 -21.92 -8.88
CA LEU A 114 8.67 -21.03 -9.18
C LEU A 114 7.42 -21.38 -8.33
N PHE A 115 7.60 -21.55 -7.02
CA PHE A 115 6.53 -21.93 -6.10
C PHE A 115 5.49 -20.82 -5.89
N TRP A 116 5.78 -19.60 -6.33
CA TRP A 116 4.86 -18.47 -6.25
C TRP A 116 3.48 -18.79 -6.85
N PHE A 117 3.40 -19.35 -8.06
CA PHE A 117 2.14 -19.71 -8.71
C PHE A 117 1.39 -20.84 -7.99
N GLN A 118 2.12 -21.81 -7.44
CA GLN A 118 1.52 -22.90 -6.65
C GLN A 118 0.92 -22.36 -5.35
N GLY A 119 1.63 -21.42 -4.70
CA GLY A 119 1.16 -20.72 -3.51
C GLY A 119 -0.14 -19.96 -3.73
N MET A 120 -0.26 -19.27 -4.88
CA MET A 120 -1.52 -18.61 -5.27
C MET A 120 -2.69 -19.59 -5.28
N ARG A 121 -2.54 -20.72 -5.97
CA ARG A 121 -3.63 -21.70 -6.11
C ARG A 121 -3.99 -22.37 -4.79
N ARG A 122 -3.02 -22.58 -3.89
CA ARG A 122 -3.22 -23.30 -2.64
C ARG A 122 -3.75 -22.43 -1.50
N PHE A 123 -3.27 -21.20 -1.37
CA PHE A 123 -3.52 -20.35 -0.20
C PHE A 123 -4.39 -19.11 -0.48
N TRP A 124 -5.00 -18.97 -1.67
CA TRP A 124 -5.83 -17.80 -1.98
C TRP A 124 -7.01 -17.63 -1.02
N LYS A 125 -7.73 -18.69 -0.63
CA LYS A 125 -8.89 -18.59 0.29
C LYS A 125 -8.53 -18.08 1.69
N PRO A 126 -7.57 -18.68 2.42
CA PRO A 126 -7.24 -18.17 3.75
C PRO A 126 -6.64 -16.76 3.67
N VAL A 127 -5.81 -16.46 2.68
CA VAL A 127 -5.16 -15.15 2.55
C VAL A 127 -6.15 -14.06 2.13
N THR A 128 -7.12 -14.36 1.28
CA THR A 128 -8.22 -13.43 0.95
C THR A 128 -9.05 -13.10 2.19
N LEU A 129 -9.37 -14.08 3.04
CA LEU A 129 -10.10 -13.83 4.29
C LEU A 129 -9.32 -12.90 5.23
N PHE A 130 -8.03 -13.17 5.44
CA PHE A 130 -7.18 -12.28 6.24
C PHE A 130 -7.04 -10.88 5.62
N TYR A 131 -7.00 -10.79 4.28
CA TYR A 131 -6.96 -9.51 3.58
C TYR A 131 -8.26 -8.71 3.74
N LEU A 132 -9.42 -9.37 3.67
CA LEU A 132 -10.71 -8.72 3.92
C LEU A 132 -10.82 -8.27 5.38
N LEU A 133 -10.39 -9.11 6.33
CA LEU A 133 -10.33 -8.74 7.74
C LEU A 133 -9.39 -7.55 7.96
N GLU A 134 -8.20 -7.55 7.37
CA GLU A 134 -7.27 -6.41 7.36
C GLU A 134 -7.96 -5.15 6.86
N LEU A 135 -8.69 -5.24 5.74
CA LEU A 135 -9.37 -4.09 5.14
C LEU A 135 -10.49 -3.54 6.03
N ILE A 136 -11.31 -4.41 6.63
CA ILE A 136 -12.38 -4.01 7.55
C ILE A 136 -11.80 -3.33 8.78
N LEU A 137 -10.78 -3.92 9.40
CA LEU A 137 -10.13 -3.34 10.59
C LEU A 137 -9.44 -2.01 10.27
N LEU A 138 -8.84 -1.88 9.07
CA LEU A 138 -8.19 -0.64 8.66
C LEU A 138 -9.17 0.49 8.33
N LEU A 139 -10.35 0.16 7.79
CA LEU A 139 -11.39 1.12 7.43
C LEU A 139 -12.33 1.46 8.59
N ALA A 140 -12.43 0.62 9.61
CA ALA A 140 -13.29 0.85 10.76
C ALA A 140 -13.07 2.23 11.43
N PRO A 141 -11.83 2.71 11.66
CA PRO A 141 -11.60 4.03 12.22
C PRO A 141 -11.99 5.16 11.26
N ALA A 142 -11.91 4.93 9.95
CA ALA A 142 -12.14 5.95 8.94
C ALA A 142 -13.57 6.52 9.03
N GLY A 143 -14.58 5.67 9.33
CA GLY A 143 -15.96 6.12 9.45
C GLY A 143 -16.19 7.19 10.52
N TRP A 144 -15.37 7.20 11.57
CA TRP A 144 -15.46 8.17 12.66
C TRP A 144 -14.42 9.29 12.56
N LEU A 145 -13.22 8.98 12.06
CA LEU A 145 -12.13 9.95 11.90
C LEU A 145 -12.38 10.92 10.74
N LEU A 146 -12.89 10.44 9.60
CA LEU A 146 -13.11 11.26 8.41
C LEU A 146 -14.00 12.49 8.69
N PRO A 147 -15.20 12.37 9.28
CA PRO A 147 -16.04 13.55 9.56
C PRO A 147 -15.38 14.55 10.51
N LYS A 148 -14.59 14.08 11.47
CA LYS A 148 -13.86 14.92 12.42
C LYS A 148 -12.69 15.67 11.79
N MET A 149 -12.06 15.08 10.77
CA MET A 149 -10.92 15.69 10.08
C MET A 149 -11.34 16.69 9.01
N LEU A 150 -12.55 16.56 8.44
CA LEU A 150 -12.99 17.40 7.31
C LEU A 150 -13.11 18.88 7.69
N GLN A 151 -13.70 19.20 8.85
CA GLN A 151 -13.84 20.58 9.32
C GLN A 151 -12.49 21.29 9.51
N PRO A 152 -11.52 20.74 10.28
CA PRO A 152 -10.21 21.37 10.42
C PRO A 152 -9.41 21.39 9.10
N LEU A 153 -9.61 20.43 8.19
CA LEU A 153 -8.99 20.48 6.85
C LEU A 153 -9.49 21.66 6.01
N MET A 154 -10.78 22.01 6.10
CA MET A 154 -11.31 23.18 5.39
C MET A 154 -10.80 24.49 6.00
N LEU A 155 -10.62 24.53 7.32
CA LEU A 155 -10.04 25.67 8.03
C LEU A 155 -8.53 25.83 7.73
N ALA A 156 -7.83 24.71 7.53
CA ALA A 156 -6.40 24.68 7.20
C ALA A 156 -6.03 25.40 5.88
N VAL A 157 -7.00 25.61 4.98
CA VAL A 157 -6.81 26.42 3.76
C VAL A 157 -6.53 27.89 4.12
N ARG A 158 -7.05 28.38 5.25
CA ARG A 158 -6.88 29.76 5.72
C ARG A 158 -5.82 29.88 6.82
N ASP A 159 -5.75 28.91 7.73
CA ASP A 159 -4.76 28.89 8.81
C ASP A 159 -3.99 27.56 8.84
N PRO A 160 -2.72 27.54 8.39
CA PRO A 160 -1.89 26.34 8.41
C PRO A 160 -1.71 25.71 9.80
N ALA A 161 -1.86 26.47 10.89
CA ALA A 161 -1.76 25.92 12.25
C ALA A 161 -2.90 24.93 12.57
N ALA A 162 -4.05 25.06 11.91
CA ALA A 162 -5.18 24.14 12.03
C ALA A 162 -4.88 22.72 11.49
N LEU A 163 -3.74 22.50 10.84
CA LEU A 163 -3.30 21.18 10.38
C LEU A 163 -2.75 20.27 11.49
N LEU A 164 -2.35 20.82 12.64
CA LEU A 164 -1.73 20.02 13.71
C LEU A 164 -2.69 18.97 14.29
N GLU A 165 -3.94 19.34 14.50
CA GLU A 165 -4.98 18.43 15.02
C GLU A 165 -5.27 17.27 14.06
N PRO A 166 -5.65 17.48 12.78
CA PRO A 166 -5.86 16.38 11.85
C PRO A 166 -4.57 15.58 11.59
N ALA A 167 -3.39 16.20 11.63
CA ALA A 167 -2.13 15.48 11.51
C ALA A 167 -1.92 14.47 12.65
N LEU A 168 -2.24 14.83 13.89
CA LEU A 168 -2.13 13.92 15.04
C LEU A 168 -3.10 12.74 14.93
N TRP A 169 -4.35 13.00 14.54
CA TRP A 169 -5.35 11.96 14.29
C TRP A 169 -4.92 11.00 13.16
N LEU A 170 -4.38 11.56 12.08
CA LEU A 170 -3.84 10.77 10.96
C LEU A 170 -2.64 9.93 11.42
N ALA A 171 -1.73 10.50 12.22
CA ALA A 171 -0.60 9.77 12.78
C ALA A 171 -1.05 8.60 13.68
N ALA A 172 -2.04 8.83 14.54
CA ALA A 172 -2.62 7.78 15.38
C ALA A 172 -3.26 6.66 14.54
N TRP A 173 -3.98 7.02 13.48
CA TRP A 173 -4.58 6.04 12.57
C TRP A 173 -3.52 5.25 11.79
N VAL A 174 -2.46 5.91 11.30
CA VAL A 174 -1.33 5.23 10.64
C VAL A 174 -0.64 4.26 11.60
N PHE A 175 -0.43 4.65 12.86
CA PHE A 175 0.14 3.76 13.87
C PHE A 175 -0.74 2.55 14.16
N TYR A 176 -2.05 2.75 14.34
CA TYR A 176 -3.04 1.67 14.48
C TYR A 176 -3.04 0.73 13.28
N ALA A 177 -3.06 1.28 12.07
CA ALA A 177 -3.02 0.53 10.83
C ALA A 177 -1.75 -0.32 10.72
N TRP A 178 -0.60 0.24 11.07
CA TRP A 178 0.67 -0.45 11.09
C TRP A 178 0.67 -1.64 12.07
N LEU A 179 0.12 -1.44 13.28
CA LEU A 179 0.04 -2.48 14.31
C LEU A 179 -0.85 -3.65 13.87
N ILE A 180 -2.03 -3.38 13.31
CA ILE A 180 -2.91 -4.43 12.77
C ILE A 180 -2.24 -5.22 11.67
N ARG A 181 -1.59 -4.53 10.72
CA ARG A 181 -0.89 -5.19 9.62
C ARG A 181 0.20 -6.13 10.15
N LEU A 182 0.94 -5.72 11.19
CA LEU A 182 1.97 -6.57 11.80
C LEU A 182 1.38 -7.83 12.43
N ILE A 183 0.30 -7.69 13.21
CA ILE A 183 -0.37 -8.84 13.84
C ILE A 183 -0.93 -9.80 12.78
N LEU A 184 -1.65 -9.27 11.79
CA LEU A 184 -2.24 -10.10 10.73
C LEU A 184 -1.20 -10.76 9.84
N LEU A 185 -0.03 -10.13 9.65
CA LEU A 185 1.09 -10.74 8.94
C LEU A 185 1.61 -11.98 9.69
N TYR A 186 1.79 -11.88 11.01
CA TYR A 186 2.23 -13.02 11.84
C TYR A 186 1.20 -14.15 11.87
N MET A 187 -0.10 -13.81 11.93
CA MET A 187 -1.19 -14.79 11.81
C MET A 187 -1.16 -15.50 10.45
N GLN A 188 -0.92 -14.76 9.36
CA GLN A 188 -0.83 -15.32 8.02
C GLN A 188 0.35 -16.28 7.90
N PHE A 189 1.54 -15.93 8.42
CA PHE A 189 2.70 -16.83 8.46
C PHE A 189 2.42 -18.14 9.21
N SER A 190 1.86 -18.06 10.42
CA SER A 190 1.52 -19.27 11.18
C SER A 190 0.45 -20.12 10.51
N ARG A 191 -0.54 -19.50 9.86
CA ARG A 191 -1.56 -20.26 9.13
C ARG A 191 -0.99 -20.95 7.89
N THR A 192 -0.02 -20.34 7.20
CA THR A 192 0.64 -20.94 6.03
C THR A 192 1.63 -22.05 6.40
N SER A 193 2.21 -22.02 7.61
CA SER A 193 3.09 -23.09 8.12
C SER A 193 2.35 -24.26 8.76
N GLY A 194 1.03 -24.14 8.97
CA GLY A 194 0.22 -25.16 9.65
C GLY A 194 0.17 -25.01 11.18
N ASN A 195 0.77 -23.97 11.75
CA ASN A 195 0.75 -23.68 13.18
C ASN A 195 -0.56 -23.00 13.63
N GLY A 196 -0.85 -23.05 14.94
CA GLY A 196 -2.04 -22.43 15.53
C GLY A 196 -2.02 -20.90 15.46
N ILE A 197 -3.16 -20.28 15.16
CA ILE A 197 -3.29 -18.80 15.08
C ILE A 197 -3.00 -18.14 16.44
N LEU A 198 -3.41 -18.75 17.54
CA LEU A 198 -3.16 -18.23 18.90
C LEU A 198 -1.67 -18.19 19.25
N GLN A 199 -0.91 -19.22 18.83
CA GLN A 199 0.54 -19.24 19.00
C GLN A 199 1.20 -18.12 18.20
N ALA A 200 0.65 -17.76 17.03
CA ALA A 200 1.13 -16.63 16.23
C ALA A 200 1.03 -15.30 16.97
N VAL A 201 -0.09 -15.06 17.67
CA VAL A 201 -0.33 -13.83 18.42
C VAL A 201 0.60 -13.75 19.63
N LEU A 202 0.73 -14.86 20.37
CA LEU A 202 1.65 -14.94 21.51
C LEU A 202 3.10 -14.71 21.09
N LEU A 203 3.51 -15.30 19.96
CA LEU A 203 4.84 -15.10 19.41
C LEU A 203 5.06 -13.65 18.97
N CYS A 204 4.05 -13.05 18.34
CA CYS A 204 4.07 -11.63 17.95
C CYS A 204 4.24 -10.73 19.16
N LEU A 205 3.49 -10.96 20.25
CA LEU A 205 3.58 -10.21 21.50
C LEU A 205 4.96 -10.39 22.18
N ARG A 206 5.47 -11.62 22.25
CA ARG A 206 6.77 -11.92 22.87
C ARG A 206 7.95 -11.33 22.10
N HIS A 207 7.82 -11.19 20.79
CA HIS A 207 8.86 -10.61 19.92
C HIS A 207 8.48 -9.23 19.38
N PHE A 208 7.48 -8.58 19.98
CA PHE A 208 6.92 -7.32 19.50
C PHE A 208 7.99 -6.26 19.36
N GLY A 209 8.87 -6.10 20.36
CA GLY A 209 9.95 -5.10 20.31
C GLY A 209 10.92 -5.31 19.14
N LYS A 210 11.29 -6.57 18.82
CA LYS A 210 12.20 -6.89 17.70
C LYS A 210 11.50 -6.74 16.35
N ALA A 211 10.25 -7.19 16.25
CA ALA A 211 9.43 -7.08 15.04
C ALA A 211 9.11 -5.61 14.72
N MET A 212 8.73 -4.84 15.74
CA MET A 212 8.42 -3.41 15.66
C MET A 212 9.61 -2.61 15.14
N SER A 213 10.75 -2.73 15.83
CA SER A 213 11.94 -1.96 15.46
C SER A 213 12.48 -2.33 14.08
N LEU A 214 12.40 -3.59 13.66
CA LEU A 214 12.77 -4.01 12.31
C LEU A 214 11.80 -3.45 11.25
N SER A 215 10.50 -3.49 11.51
CA SER A 215 9.50 -2.92 10.60
C SER A 215 9.64 -1.40 10.50
N LEU A 216 9.96 -0.72 11.61
CA LEU A 216 10.19 0.72 11.64
C LEU A 216 11.47 1.10 10.86
N LEU A 217 12.54 0.33 11.01
CA LEU A 217 13.80 0.59 10.28
C LEU A 217 13.63 0.39 8.77
N ILE A 218 13.09 -0.76 8.34
CA ILE A 218 12.93 -1.06 6.90
C ILE A 218 11.81 -0.20 6.29
N GLY A 219 10.68 -0.10 6.98
CA GLY A 219 9.53 0.70 6.52
C GLY A 219 9.83 2.20 6.51
N GLY A 220 10.49 2.71 7.56
CA GLY A 220 10.90 4.10 7.67
C GLY A 220 11.94 4.49 6.63
N SER A 221 12.98 3.67 6.42
CA SER A 221 13.96 3.90 5.35
C SER A 221 13.33 3.85 3.95
N GLY A 222 12.43 2.89 3.70
CA GLY A 222 11.67 2.83 2.45
C GLY A 222 10.79 4.06 2.24
N ALA A 223 10.08 4.51 3.27
CA ALA A 223 9.24 5.71 3.21
C ALA A 223 10.07 6.99 2.94
N LEU A 224 11.18 7.16 3.66
CA LEU A 224 12.10 8.28 3.43
C LEU A 224 12.65 8.27 2.01
N MET A 225 13.09 7.12 1.51
CA MET A 225 13.60 6.99 0.14
C MET A 225 12.52 7.35 -0.90
N LEU A 226 11.28 6.88 -0.71
CA LEU A 226 10.18 7.20 -1.61
C LEU A 226 9.79 8.68 -1.56
N LEU A 227 9.83 9.31 -0.38
CA LEU A 227 9.60 10.74 -0.23
C LEU A 227 10.68 11.55 -0.95
N LEU A 228 11.95 11.18 -0.80
CA LEU A 228 13.06 11.81 -1.51
C LEU A 228 12.92 11.66 -3.03
N LEU A 229 12.64 10.46 -3.52
CA LEU A 229 12.43 10.20 -4.96
C LEU A 229 11.23 10.99 -5.52
N SER A 230 10.12 11.03 -4.77
CA SER A 230 8.93 11.77 -5.17
C SER A 230 9.20 13.29 -5.16
N GLY A 231 9.91 13.78 -4.13
CA GLY A 231 10.34 15.17 -4.05
C GLY A 231 11.24 15.56 -5.22
N LEU A 232 12.28 14.77 -5.50
CA LEU A 232 13.16 14.96 -6.65
C LEU A 232 12.41 14.94 -7.99
N SER A 233 11.37 14.11 -8.11
CA SER A 233 10.57 14.04 -9.34
C SER A 233 9.77 15.32 -9.63
N LEU A 234 9.45 16.12 -8.60
CA LEU A 234 8.77 17.41 -8.77
C LEU A 234 9.70 18.48 -9.34
N TRP A 235 11.01 18.35 -9.14
CA TRP A 235 12.01 19.33 -9.59
C TRP A 235 12.42 19.08 -11.05
N TRP A 236 12.33 17.84 -11.51
CA TRP A 236 12.68 17.44 -12.87
C TRP A 236 11.44 17.15 -13.70
N ALA A 237 10.96 18.15 -14.44
CA ALA A 237 9.93 17.95 -15.46
C ALA A 237 10.57 17.29 -16.70
N GLY A 238 10.01 16.15 -17.15
CA GLY A 238 10.41 15.48 -18.39
C GLY A 238 10.66 13.97 -18.25
N LEU A 239 11.40 13.40 -19.21
CA LEU A 239 11.67 11.97 -19.28
C LEU A 239 12.43 11.43 -18.05
N ALA A 240 13.33 12.24 -17.47
CA ALA A 240 14.07 11.88 -16.27
C ALA A 240 13.14 11.78 -15.04
N GLY A 241 12.21 12.72 -14.86
CA GLY A 241 11.19 12.66 -13.81
C GLY A 241 10.29 11.43 -13.95
N LEU A 242 9.91 11.08 -15.19
CA LEU A 242 9.14 9.86 -15.46
C LEU A 242 9.93 8.59 -15.10
N ILE A 243 11.19 8.47 -15.51
CA ILE A 243 12.04 7.32 -15.15
C ILE A 243 12.18 7.24 -13.63
N LEU A 244 12.42 8.36 -12.95
CA LEU A 244 12.57 8.39 -11.49
C LEU A 244 11.27 7.97 -10.78
N HIS A 245 10.12 8.46 -11.26
CA HIS A 245 8.83 8.07 -10.74
C HIS A 245 8.56 6.57 -10.97
N GLN A 246 8.91 6.02 -12.14
CA GLN A 246 8.75 4.59 -12.40
C GLN A 246 9.70 3.75 -11.54
N ALA A 247 10.94 4.19 -11.35
CA ALA A 247 11.91 3.53 -10.47
C ALA A 247 11.42 3.47 -9.02
N SER A 248 10.59 4.42 -8.58
CA SER A 248 9.98 4.39 -7.24
C SER A 248 9.13 3.14 -7.01
N TYR A 249 8.43 2.62 -8.02
CA TYR A 249 7.66 1.36 -7.90
C TYR A 249 8.55 0.14 -7.69
N PHE A 250 9.75 0.15 -8.28
CA PHE A 250 10.74 -0.90 -8.09
C PHE A 250 11.30 -0.87 -6.67
N VAL A 251 11.73 0.32 -6.21
CA VAL A 251 12.21 0.55 -4.84
C VAL A 251 11.14 0.14 -3.82
N GLN A 252 9.89 0.53 -4.05
CA GLN A 252 8.77 0.15 -3.19
C GLN A 252 8.58 -1.37 -3.11
N SER A 253 8.69 -2.08 -4.24
CA SER A 253 8.57 -3.55 -4.27
C SER A 253 9.71 -4.23 -3.52
N LEU A 254 10.93 -3.72 -3.66
CA LEU A 254 12.12 -4.20 -2.98
C LEU A 254 12.00 -4.02 -1.46
N PHE A 255 11.66 -2.81 -0.97
CA PHE A 255 11.47 -2.58 0.47
C PHE A 255 10.29 -3.36 1.05
N GLN A 256 9.21 -3.53 0.29
CA GLN A 256 8.08 -4.35 0.72
C GLN A 256 8.50 -5.81 0.91
N LEU A 257 9.16 -6.41 -0.10
CA LEU A 257 9.59 -7.80 -0.01
C LEU A 257 10.65 -7.99 1.07
N TRP A 258 11.58 -7.05 1.20
CA TRP A 258 12.61 -7.06 2.25
C TRP A 258 11.98 -7.01 3.64
N GLY A 259 10.98 -6.16 3.85
CA GLY A 259 10.25 -6.10 5.10
C GLY A 259 9.56 -7.43 5.42
N ILE A 260 8.92 -8.05 4.44
CA ILE A 260 8.24 -9.35 4.62
C ILE A 260 9.25 -10.46 4.93
N THR A 261 10.34 -10.58 4.17
CA THR A 261 11.35 -11.62 4.36
C THR A 261 12.07 -11.46 5.70
N SER A 262 12.40 -10.24 6.10
CA SER A 262 13.02 -9.95 7.39
C SER A 262 12.10 -10.24 8.57
N GLN A 263 10.80 -9.93 8.48
CA GLN A 263 9.82 -10.31 9.51
C GLN A 263 9.63 -11.82 9.59
N TYR A 264 9.64 -12.50 8.45
CA TYR A 264 9.54 -13.95 8.40
C TYR A 264 10.72 -14.63 9.12
N GLN A 265 11.95 -14.11 8.99
CA GLN A 265 13.10 -14.65 9.72
C GLN A 265 12.97 -14.46 11.24
N VAL A 266 12.42 -13.32 11.70
CA VAL A 266 12.13 -13.10 13.13
C VAL A 266 11.09 -14.11 13.63
N TRP A 267 10.01 -14.31 12.87
CA TRP A 267 8.99 -15.30 13.18
C TRP A 267 9.56 -16.73 13.23
N LYS A 268 10.34 -17.14 12.21
CA LYS A 268 10.96 -18.47 12.12
C LYS A 268 11.93 -18.75 13.29
N ALA A 269 12.70 -17.74 13.70
CA ALA A 269 13.61 -17.86 14.83
C ALA A 269 12.85 -18.05 16.16
N GLY A 270 11.72 -17.36 16.32
CA GLY A 270 10.86 -17.51 17.49
C GLY A 270 10.06 -18.81 17.51
N SER A 271 9.62 -19.30 16.34
CA SER A 271 8.82 -20.53 16.23
C SER A 271 9.63 -21.81 16.44
N ARG A 272 10.95 -21.78 16.24
CA ARG A 272 11.86 -22.92 16.50
C ARG A 272 12.22 -23.12 17.97
N GLN A 273 11.89 -22.16 18.83
CA GLN A 273 12.13 -22.25 20.28
C GLN A 273 10.98 -22.92 21.05
N HIS A 274 9.95 -23.37 20.35
CA HIS A 274 8.81 -24.13 20.84
C HIS A 274 8.67 -25.40 20.02
#